data_AF-A0A8S9WPU4-F1
#
_entry.id   AF-A0A8S9WPU4-F1
#
_cell.length_a   1.000
_cell.length_b   1.000
_cell.length_c   1.000
_cell.angle_alpha   90.00
_cell.angle_beta   90.00
_cell.angle_gamma   90.00
#
_symmetry.space_group_name_H-M   'P 1'
#
loop_
_entity.id
_entity.type
_entity.pdbx_description
1 polymer ?
#
loop_
_entity_poly.entity_id
_entity_poly.type
_entity_poly.pdbx_seq_one_letter_code
_entity_poly.pdbx_strand_id
1 'polypeptide(L)'
;MSSLYYKSHVRYHSNAQYKTKKAWASVDSAMFVLYLISCLAVGTLSQSSTGPIVDTPLGQIQGWERLSRDGRLYRAWTSIPYAQPPVGKLRFQAPKPIQKWSGILNATGDAPLCLQTNLKGDSVKGTEDCLYLSVYSPKNNRENMPVLFNVHGGAFQAGSMGFRENAEYLMDEDVVLVQTHYRLNAFGFSSLGNKLMPGNYGIKDQVMALKWVQQNIASFGGNPKSVTVLGESAGGGSSHILLKTPATEGLVHRALSESGTINHIWSELKPEVARNGTLKLAARLGCSITGDDLEIFNCLQGVSSEELIGAVKYGKNENPSFAPCYEPKDAEDAVMTEDLSTLPSNKPWMASNCNGESLMSYACSSRL
;
A
#
# COMPACT_ATOMS: atom_id res chain seq x y z
N MET A 1 -16.87 -27.23 62.63
CA MET A 1 -17.03 -26.03 63.48
C MET A 1 -17.59 -24.93 62.59
N SER A 2 -18.93 -24.81 62.57
CA SER A 2 -19.73 -23.59 62.89
C SER A 2 -19.68 -22.54 61.77
N SER A 3 -20.75 -22.04 61.13
CA SER A 3 -22.11 -21.65 61.56
C SER A 3 -22.95 -21.40 60.27
N LEU A 4 -24.10 -22.07 60.04
CA LEU A 4 -25.47 -21.71 60.42
C LEU A 4 -26.09 -20.45 59.76
N TYR A 5 -26.85 -20.72 58.70
CA TYR A 5 -28.22 -20.31 58.33
C TYR A 5 -28.91 -19.05 58.90
N TYR A 6 -29.55 -18.38 57.95
CA TYR A 6 -30.43 -17.21 58.00
C TYR A 6 -31.90 -17.59 58.32
N LYS A 7 -32.59 -16.80 59.15
CA LYS A 7 -34.06 -16.66 59.34
C LYS A 7 -34.24 -15.26 59.96
N SER A 8 -35.25 -14.42 59.71
CA SER A 8 -36.61 -14.60 59.19
C SER A 8 -37.36 -13.24 59.17
N HIS A 9 -38.35 -13.10 58.26
CA HIS A 9 -39.69 -12.47 58.43
C HIS A 9 -39.82 -10.94 58.64
N VAL A 10 -40.92 -10.22 58.32
CA VAL A 10 -42.18 -10.34 57.54
C VAL A 10 -42.77 -8.90 57.45
N ARG A 11 -43.54 -8.65 56.38
CA ARG A 11 -44.46 -7.56 55.99
C ARG A 11 -45.13 -6.69 57.10
N TYR A 12 -45.48 -5.43 56.78
CA TYR A 12 -46.86 -4.96 56.44
C TYR A 12 -46.94 -3.46 56.02
N HIS A 13 -47.98 -3.17 55.22
CA HIS A 13 -48.33 -1.96 54.45
C HIS A 13 -48.66 -0.66 55.24
N SER A 14 -48.57 0.52 54.60
CA SER A 14 -49.75 1.36 54.27
C SER A 14 -49.47 2.66 53.48
N ASN A 15 -50.27 2.84 52.43
CA ASN A 15 -50.81 4.05 51.77
C ASN A 15 -50.21 5.45 52.02
N ALA A 16 -49.51 5.99 51.01
CA ALA A 16 -49.42 7.45 50.75
C ALA A 16 -49.03 7.76 49.29
N GLN A 17 -49.64 7.09 48.30
CA GLN A 17 -49.57 7.51 46.90
C GLN A 17 -50.86 8.28 46.60
N TYR A 18 -50.82 9.59 46.32
CA TYR A 18 -51.77 10.24 45.37
C TYR A 18 -51.56 11.76 45.16
N LYS A 19 -50.62 12.44 45.85
CA LYS A 19 -50.42 13.90 45.67
C LYS A 19 -49.11 14.37 45.03
N THR A 20 -48.20 13.46 44.63
CA THR A 20 -46.90 13.86 44.09
C THR A 20 -46.74 13.72 42.57
N LYS A 21 -47.68 13.11 41.83
CA LYS A 21 -47.45 12.77 40.41
C LYS A 21 -47.58 13.92 39.39
N LYS A 22 -48.15 15.09 39.74
CA LYS A 22 -48.38 16.19 38.77
C LYS A 22 -47.22 17.19 38.64
N ALA A 23 -46.35 17.31 39.63
CA ALA A 23 -45.21 18.25 39.55
C ALA A 23 -44.01 17.67 38.77
N TRP A 24 -43.84 16.35 38.76
CA TRP A 24 -42.68 15.68 38.16
C TRP A 24 -42.78 15.54 36.64
N ALA A 25 -43.99 15.45 36.08
CA ALA A 25 -44.18 15.32 34.63
C ALA A 25 -43.78 16.57 33.82
N SER A 26 -43.80 17.76 34.44
CA SER A 26 -43.43 19.02 33.76
C SER A 26 -41.92 19.27 33.73
N VAL A 27 -41.19 18.77 34.73
CA VAL A 27 -39.74 18.94 34.84
C VAL A 27 -39.01 17.93 33.94
N ASP A 28 -39.55 16.72 33.80
CA ASP A 28 -38.97 15.68 32.93
C ASP A 28 -39.05 16.04 31.44
N SER A 29 -40.14 16.70 31.00
CA SER A 29 -40.32 17.07 29.59
C SER A 29 -39.41 18.23 29.17
N ALA A 30 -39.18 19.22 30.05
CA ALA A 30 -38.29 20.34 29.78
C ALA A 30 -36.81 19.91 29.75
N MET A 31 -36.42 18.97 30.63
CA MET A 31 -35.08 18.39 30.66
C MET A 31 -34.82 17.50 29.43
N PHE A 32 -35.83 16.78 28.93
CA PHE A 32 -35.71 15.97 27.70
C PHE A 32 -35.56 16.83 26.44
N VAL A 33 -36.27 17.97 26.37
CA VAL A 33 -36.15 18.91 25.25
C VAL A 33 -34.80 19.63 25.28
N LEU A 34 -34.30 20.03 26.45
CA LEU A 34 -32.94 20.59 26.59
C LEU A 34 -31.86 19.57 26.25
N TYR A 35 -32.06 18.29 26.60
CA TYR A 35 -31.16 17.20 26.22
C TYR A 35 -31.16 16.97 24.70
N LEU A 36 -32.33 16.96 24.06
CA LEU A 36 -32.46 16.84 22.59
C LEU A 36 -31.88 18.05 21.85
N ILE A 37 -32.04 19.27 22.36
CA ILE A 37 -31.40 20.47 21.80
C ILE A 37 -29.88 20.41 21.98
N SER A 38 -29.39 19.87 23.10
CA SER A 38 -27.95 19.63 23.29
C SER A 38 -27.42 18.53 22.36
N CYS A 39 -28.18 17.46 22.11
CA CYS A 39 -27.82 16.42 21.13
C CYS A 39 -27.87 16.93 19.68
N LEU A 40 -28.78 17.86 19.36
CA LEU A 40 -28.85 18.51 18.05
C LEU A 40 -27.74 19.56 17.87
N ALA A 41 -27.33 20.26 18.94
CA ALA A 41 -26.21 21.21 18.92
C ALA A 41 -24.83 20.52 18.90
N VAL A 42 -24.72 19.31 19.46
CA VAL A 42 -23.51 18.46 19.38
C VAL A 42 -23.47 17.68 18.05
N GLY A 43 -24.61 17.50 17.38
CA GLY A 43 -24.75 16.79 16.10
C GLY A 43 -24.34 17.57 14.84
N THR A 44 -23.94 18.84 14.96
CA THR A 44 -23.45 19.65 13.82
C THR A 44 -22.15 20.40 14.12
N LEU A 45 -21.30 19.86 14.98
CA LEU A 45 -19.86 20.05 14.78
C LEU A 45 -19.45 19.11 13.65
N SER A 46 -19.74 19.53 12.41
CA SER A 46 -18.93 19.09 11.28
C SER A 46 -17.50 19.35 11.74
N GLN A 47 -16.72 18.29 11.91
CA GLN A 47 -15.31 18.40 12.19
C GLN A 47 -14.74 19.14 10.97
N SER A 48 -14.67 20.47 11.06
CA SER A 48 -13.97 21.31 10.10
C SER A 48 -12.63 20.64 9.91
N SER A 49 -12.39 20.03 8.75
CA SER A 49 -11.14 19.35 8.50
C SER A 49 -10.07 20.43 8.37
N THR A 50 -9.39 20.73 9.47
CA THR A 50 -8.41 21.83 9.60
C THR A 50 -7.03 21.48 9.01
N GLY A 51 -6.96 20.43 8.20
CA GLY A 51 -5.73 19.95 7.58
C GLY A 51 -5.28 20.81 6.38
N PRO A 52 -3.97 20.89 6.10
CA PRO A 52 -3.45 21.65 4.97
C PRO A 52 -4.01 21.11 3.64
N ILE A 53 -4.40 22.02 2.76
CA ILE A 53 -4.80 21.72 1.39
C ILE A 53 -3.65 22.09 0.46
N VAL A 54 -3.35 21.22 -0.49
CA VAL A 54 -2.40 21.47 -1.57
C VAL A 54 -3.11 21.37 -2.92
N ASP A 55 -2.79 22.31 -3.82
CA ASP A 55 -3.28 22.32 -5.19
C ASP A 55 -2.32 21.54 -6.09
N THR A 56 -2.83 20.50 -6.75
CA THR A 56 -2.06 19.71 -7.73
C THR A 56 -2.71 19.81 -9.12
N PRO A 57 -1.98 19.48 -10.21
CA PRO A 57 -2.58 19.38 -11.54
C PRO A 57 -3.79 18.44 -11.63
N LEU A 58 -3.92 17.46 -10.72
CA LEU A 58 -5.00 16.49 -10.65
C LEU A 58 -6.21 16.95 -9.81
N GLY A 59 -6.04 17.95 -8.96
CA GLY A 59 -7.07 18.44 -8.05
C GLY A 59 -6.50 18.80 -6.67
N GLN A 60 -7.38 19.28 -5.79
CA GLN A 60 -6.99 19.66 -4.43
C GLN A 60 -6.89 18.44 -3.54
N ILE A 61 -5.91 18.42 -2.64
CA ILE A 61 -5.69 17.31 -1.70
C ILE A 61 -5.55 17.87 -0.28
N GLN A 62 -6.38 17.37 0.62
CA GLN A 62 -6.27 17.63 2.05
C GLN A 62 -5.38 16.58 2.71
N GLY A 63 -4.41 17.06 3.50
CA GLY A 63 -3.53 16.26 4.35
C GLY A 63 -3.61 16.70 5.80
N TRP A 64 -2.59 16.36 6.60
CA TRP A 64 -2.47 16.72 8.01
C TRP A 64 -1.12 17.36 8.34
N GLU A 65 -1.06 18.12 9.44
CA GLU A 65 0.20 18.54 10.06
C GLU A 65 0.57 17.61 11.21
N ARG A 66 1.87 17.34 11.35
CA ARG A 66 2.47 16.40 12.29
C ARG A 66 3.82 16.90 12.78
N LEU A 67 4.28 16.39 13.92
CA LEU A 67 5.62 16.65 14.45
C LEU A 67 6.54 15.48 14.09
N SER A 68 7.73 15.80 13.60
CA SER A 68 8.83 14.86 13.43
C SER A 68 9.38 14.42 14.79
N ARG A 69 10.40 13.56 14.75
CA ARG A 69 11.07 13.08 15.97
C ARG A 69 11.64 14.25 16.79
N ASP A 70 12.32 15.20 16.14
CA ASP A 70 12.96 16.34 16.82
C ASP A 70 12.01 17.55 16.98
N GLY A 71 10.69 17.35 16.77
CA GLY A 71 9.66 18.37 16.99
C GLY A 71 9.47 19.35 15.83
N ARG A 72 10.04 19.07 14.65
CA ARG A 72 9.85 19.86 13.42
C ARG A 72 8.46 19.59 12.84
N LEU A 73 7.75 20.66 12.48
CA LEU A 73 6.43 20.56 11.86
C LEU A 73 6.56 20.11 10.40
N TYR A 74 5.81 19.09 10.00
CA TYR A 74 5.71 18.59 8.63
C TYR A 74 4.26 18.35 8.21
N ARG A 75 4.04 18.25 6.90
CA ARG A 75 2.75 17.96 6.27
C ARG A 75 2.76 16.56 5.69
N ALA A 76 1.64 15.85 5.84
CA ALA A 76 1.47 14.47 5.39
C ALA A 76 0.18 14.31 4.58
N TRP A 77 0.26 13.62 3.46
CA TRP A 77 -0.87 13.19 2.65
C TRP A 77 -0.72 11.69 2.38
N THR A 78 -1.59 10.84 2.92
CA THR A 78 -1.27 9.43 3.20
C THR A 78 -2.11 8.40 2.44
N SER A 79 -2.92 8.86 1.49
CA SER A 79 -3.83 8.02 0.69
C SER A 79 -4.16 8.66 -0.67
N ILE A 80 -3.13 9.07 -1.42
CA ILE A 80 -3.30 9.68 -2.75
C ILE A 80 -3.29 8.58 -3.83
N PRO A 81 -4.37 8.41 -4.63
CA PRO A 81 -4.35 7.47 -5.75
C PRO A 81 -3.44 7.99 -6.86
N TYR A 82 -2.52 7.15 -7.36
CA TYR A 82 -1.66 7.51 -8.49
C TYR A 82 -2.07 6.83 -9.81
N ALA A 83 -2.91 5.80 -9.74
CA ALA A 83 -3.41 5.04 -10.88
C ALA A 83 -4.88 4.65 -10.67
N GLN A 84 -5.55 4.25 -11.76
CA GLN A 84 -6.87 3.65 -11.69
C GLN A 84 -6.81 2.32 -10.93
N PRO A 85 -7.85 1.97 -10.15
CA PRO A 85 -7.91 0.69 -9.45
C PRO A 85 -7.74 -0.49 -10.43
N PRO A 86 -6.77 -1.41 -10.20
CA PRO A 86 -6.46 -2.51 -11.10
C PRO A 86 -7.45 -3.69 -10.95
N VAL A 87 -8.76 -3.39 -10.90
CA VAL A 87 -9.84 -4.35 -10.67
C VAL A 87 -10.50 -4.80 -11.96
N GLY A 88 -11.13 -5.98 -11.94
CA GLY A 88 -11.89 -6.51 -13.08
C GLY A 88 -11.03 -6.61 -14.34
N LYS A 89 -11.41 -5.89 -15.41
CA LYS A 89 -10.68 -5.89 -16.69
C LYS A 89 -9.28 -5.27 -16.61
N LEU A 90 -8.97 -4.53 -15.55
CA LEU A 90 -7.63 -3.97 -15.31
C LEU A 90 -6.73 -4.91 -14.48
N ARG A 91 -7.28 -6.02 -13.95
CA ARG A 91 -6.45 -7.07 -13.35
C ARG A 91 -5.54 -7.66 -14.42
N PHE A 92 -4.26 -7.82 -14.08
CA PHE A 92 -3.20 -8.27 -14.99
C PHE A 92 -3.01 -7.39 -16.21
N GLN A 93 -3.21 -6.08 -16.05
CA GLN A 93 -2.88 -5.07 -17.06
C GLN A 93 -1.90 -4.04 -16.47
N ALA A 94 -1.15 -3.35 -17.34
CA ALA A 94 -0.43 -2.14 -16.94
C ALA A 94 -1.35 -1.15 -16.21
N PRO A 95 -0.85 -0.47 -15.17
CA PRO A 95 -1.62 0.57 -14.49
C PRO A 95 -2.00 1.67 -15.49
N LYS A 96 -3.20 2.22 -15.31
CA LYS A 96 -3.67 3.38 -16.09
C LYS A 96 -3.58 4.64 -15.23
N PRO A 97 -3.24 5.79 -15.81
CA PRO A 97 -3.15 7.04 -15.05
C PRO A 97 -4.51 7.39 -14.43
N ILE A 98 -4.47 7.90 -13.20
CA ILE A 98 -5.66 8.44 -12.53
C ILE A 98 -6.16 9.68 -13.27
N GLN A 99 -7.48 9.87 -13.29
CA GLN A 99 -8.09 11.07 -13.86
C GLN A 99 -8.14 12.19 -12.81
N LYS A 100 -8.30 13.43 -13.28
CA LYS A 100 -8.56 14.55 -12.37
C LYS A 100 -9.84 14.30 -11.57
N TRP A 101 -9.81 14.64 -10.29
CA TRP A 101 -11.01 14.61 -9.44
C TRP A 101 -11.59 16.01 -9.25
N SER A 102 -12.86 16.06 -8.87
CA SER A 102 -13.54 17.29 -8.47
C SER A 102 -13.58 17.39 -6.95
N GLY A 103 -13.58 18.63 -6.44
CA GLY A 103 -13.53 18.87 -5.00
C GLY A 103 -12.17 18.57 -4.38
N ILE A 104 -12.17 18.38 -3.06
CA ILE A 104 -10.97 18.14 -2.26
C ILE A 104 -10.88 16.64 -1.95
N LEU A 105 -9.80 15.98 -2.39
CA LEU A 105 -9.49 14.61 -2.00
C LEU A 105 -9.03 14.61 -0.55
N ASN A 106 -9.69 13.81 0.30
CA ASN A 106 -9.27 13.62 1.68
C ASN A 106 -8.18 12.54 1.76
N ALA A 107 -6.90 12.93 1.74
CA ALA A 107 -5.75 12.04 1.81
C ALA A 107 -5.20 11.93 3.25
N THR A 108 -6.10 11.70 4.20
CA THR A 108 -5.75 11.67 5.62
C THR A 108 -5.95 10.31 6.28
N GLY A 109 -6.66 9.41 5.61
CA GLY A 109 -6.80 8.03 6.02
C GLY A 109 -5.56 7.19 5.68
N ASP A 110 -5.57 5.96 6.18
CA ASP A 110 -4.58 4.95 5.81
C ASP A 110 -4.80 4.51 4.36
N ALA A 111 -3.73 4.46 3.56
CA ALA A 111 -3.78 3.92 2.22
C ALA A 111 -4.20 2.43 2.25
N PRO A 112 -5.13 1.99 1.38
CA PRO A 112 -5.49 0.58 1.27
C PRO A 112 -4.26 -0.29 0.98
N LEU A 113 -4.12 -1.38 1.74
CA LEU A 113 -3.08 -2.38 1.51
C LEU A 113 -3.36 -3.15 0.22
N CYS A 114 -2.31 -3.47 -0.54
CA CYS A 114 -2.44 -4.43 -1.64
C CYS A 114 -2.73 -5.83 -1.11
N LEU A 115 -3.56 -6.58 -1.84
CA LEU A 115 -4.01 -7.90 -1.45
C LEU A 115 -2.83 -8.86 -1.25
N GLN A 116 -2.72 -9.40 -0.04
CA GLN A 116 -1.59 -10.22 0.41
C GLN A 116 -2.00 -11.13 1.56
N THR A 117 -1.16 -12.10 1.90
CA THR A 117 -1.31 -12.89 3.12
C THR A 117 -0.21 -12.55 4.14
N ASN A 118 -0.40 -12.96 5.39
CA ASN A 118 0.71 -13.06 6.32
C ASN A 118 1.72 -14.16 5.89
N LEU A 119 2.86 -14.25 6.57
CA LEU A 119 3.91 -15.25 6.28
C LEU A 119 3.46 -16.71 6.40
N LYS A 120 2.36 -16.98 7.13
CA LYS A 120 1.77 -18.32 7.28
C LYS A 120 0.76 -18.66 6.18
N GLY A 121 0.32 -17.68 5.40
CA GLY A 121 -0.72 -17.85 4.39
C GLY A 121 -2.13 -18.06 4.94
N ASP A 122 -2.35 -17.86 6.25
CA ASP A 122 -3.62 -18.15 6.93
C ASP A 122 -4.48 -16.90 7.23
N SER A 123 -3.96 -15.70 6.93
CA SER A 123 -4.66 -14.43 7.08
C SER A 123 -4.51 -13.59 5.82
N VAL A 124 -5.63 -13.31 5.14
CA VAL A 124 -5.72 -12.42 3.98
C VAL A 124 -5.98 -11.00 4.44
N LYS A 125 -5.29 -10.02 3.83
CA LYS A 125 -5.47 -8.59 4.08
C LYS A 125 -5.36 -7.80 2.78
N GLY A 126 -5.99 -6.64 2.76
CA GLY A 126 -5.89 -5.68 1.65
C GLY A 126 -7.00 -5.83 0.62
N THR A 127 -6.82 -5.14 -0.50
CA THR A 127 -7.75 -5.05 -1.63
C THR A 127 -6.95 -4.94 -2.93
N GLU A 128 -7.59 -5.18 -4.08
CA GLU A 128 -6.98 -4.89 -5.38
C GLU A 128 -6.91 -3.39 -5.68
N ASP A 129 -7.85 -2.60 -5.15
CA ASP A 129 -7.78 -1.13 -5.21
C ASP A 129 -6.74 -0.62 -4.20
N CYS A 130 -5.47 -0.71 -4.57
CA CYS A 130 -4.34 -0.45 -3.67
C CYS A 130 -3.25 0.45 -4.25
N LEU A 131 -3.46 1.05 -5.42
CA LEU A 131 -2.46 1.89 -6.10
C LEU A 131 -2.45 3.32 -5.55
N TYR A 132 -2.01 3.43 -4.30
CA TYR A 132 -1.92 4.68 -3.54
C TYR A 132 -0.48 4.97 -3.12
N LEU A 133 -0.17 6.25 -2.96
CA LEU A 133 1.08 6.75 -2.42
C LEU A 133 0.83 7.75 -1.28
N SER A 134 1.86 7.93 -0.46
CA SER A 134 1.93 8.94 0.58
C SER A 134 3.01 9.95 0.25
N VAL A 135 2.76 11.23 0.52
CA VAL A 135 3.74 12.32 0.40
C VAL A 135 3.92 12.98 1.77
N TYR A 136 5.16 13.21 2.15
CA TYR A 136 5.54 13.92 3.37
C TYR A 136 6.52 15.02 3.03
N SER A 137 6.28 16.22 3.56
CA SER A 137 7.16 17.38 3.33
C SER A 137 7.28 18.21 4.59
N PRO A 138 8.49 18.68 4.96
CA PRO A 138 8.67 19.60 6.06
C PRO A 138 7.93 20.93 5.79
N LYS A 139 7.42 21.57 6.84
CA LYS A 139 6.78 22.89 6.76
C LYS A 139 7.84 23.99 6.95
N ASN A 140 8.67 24.20 5.94
CA ASN A 140 9.83 25.11 5.97
C ASN A 140 9.83 26.16 4.84
N ASN A 141 8.76 26.28 4.06
CA ASN A 141 8.63 27.14 2.86
C ASN A 141 9.72 26.92 1.79
N ARG A 142 10.47 25.80 1.83
CA ARG A 142 11.44 25.48 0.79
C ARG A 142 10.75 24.83 -0.39
N GLU A 143 11.24 25.18 -1.57
CA GLU A 143 10.86 24.58 -2.84
C GLU A 143 12.05 23.85 -3.45
N ASN A 144 11.79 23.03 -4.48
CA ASN A 144 12.81 22.27 -5.19
C ASN A 144 13.67 21.37 -4.27
N MET A 145 13.09 20.83 -3.20
CA MET A 145 13.77 19.89 -2.31
C MET A 145 14.01 18.54 -3.01
N PRO A 146 15.12 17.82 -2.71
CA PRO A 146 15.32 16.46 -3.19
C PRO A 146 14.16 15.55 -2.81
N VAL A 147 13.78 14.65 -3.73
CA VAL A 147 12.69 13.69 -3.54
C VAL A 147 13.26 12.32 -3.25
N LEU A 148 12.88 11.74 -2.11
CA LEU A 148 13.14 10.35 -1.76
C LEU A 148 11.91 9.52 -2.10
N PHE A 149 12.01 8.64 -3.09
CA PHE A 149 10.94 7.75 -3.52
C PHE A 149 11.17 6.33 -2.97
N ASN A 150 10.50 6.02 -1.87
CA ASN A 150 10.66 4.77 -1.14
C ASN A 150 9.73 3.67 -1.65
N VAL A 151 10.32 2.53 -2.02
CA VAL A 151 9.64 1.31 -2.43
C VAL A 151 9.82 0.27 -1.34
N HIS A 152 8.72 -0.23 -0.77
CA HIS A 152 8.80 -1.19 0.33
C HIS A 152 9.26 -2.59 -0.14
N GLY A 153 9.93 -3.30 0.75
CA GLY A 153 10.34 -4.70 0.59
C GLY A 153 9.20 -5.70 0.80
N GLY A 154 9.59 -6.96 1.08
CA GLY A 154 8.66 -8.08 1.34
C GLY A 154 8.57 -9.12 0.21
N ALA A 155 9.72 -9.41 -0.42
CA ALA A 155 9.90 -10.47 -1.43
C ALA A 155 8.91 -10.40 -2.62
N PHE A 156 8.38 -9.21 -2.91
CA PHE A 156 7.30 -8.98 -3.87
C PHE A 156 5.97 -9.69 -3.52
N GLN A 157 5.85 -10.34 -2.36
CA GLN A 157 4.68 -11.13 -1.97
C GLN A 157 3.73 -10.40 -1.02
N ALA A 158 4.31 -9.65 -0.10
CA ALA A 158 3.66 -8.93 0.99
C ALA A 158 4.43 -7.63 1.26
N GLY A 159 3.88 -6.73 2.05
CA GLY A 159 4.51 -5.46 2.40
C GLY A 159 3.52 -4.29 2.37
N SER A 160 3.97 -3.17 2.90
CA SER A 160 3.22 -1.92 2.90
C SER A 160 4.17 -0.74 3.10
N MET A 161 3.68 0.47 2.90
CA MET A 161 4.41 1.71 3.24
C MET A 161 4.65 1.87 4.74
N GLY A 162 4.06 1.02 5.59
CA GLY A 162 4.09 1.14 7.05
C GLY A 162 2.97 2.03 7.59
N PHE A 163 3.09 2.40 8.86
CA PHE A 163 2.16 3.36 9.47
C PHE A 163 2.33 4.73 8.84
N ARG A 164 1.23 5.46 8.67
CA ARG A 164 1.23 6.81 8.10
C ARG A 164 2.06 7.83 8.91
N GLU A 165 2.42 7.52 10.16
CA GLU A 165 3.28 8.34 11.01
C GLU A 165 4.80 8.09 10.82
N ASN A 166 5.19 7.09 10.01
CA ASN A 166 6.58 6.60 9.96
C ASN A 166 7.60 7.53 9.28
N ALA A 167 7.19 8.70 8.81
CA ALA A 167 8.08 9.67 8.17
C ALA A 167 8.90 10.50 9.19
N GLU A 168 8.65 10.35 10.49
CA GLU A 168 9.15 11.24 11.55
C GLU A 168 10.66 11.48 11.55
N TYR A 169 11.48 10.49 11.17
CA TYR A 169 12.94 10.63 11.13
C TYR A 169 13.40 11.44 9.91
N LEU A 170 12.82 11.20 8.73
CA LEU A 170 13.21 11.90 7.50
C LEU A 170 12.62 13.31 7.43
N MET A 171 11.55 13.57 8.18
CA MET A 171 10.93 14.90 8.24
C MET A 171 11.70 15.90 9.10
N ASP A 172 12.78 15.48 9.76
CA ASP A 172 13.79 16.38 10.33
C ASP A 172 14.74 16.94 9.25
N GLU A 173 14.78 16.34 8.07
CA GLU A 173 15.64 16.74 6.94
C GLU A 173 14.88 17.59 5.89
N ASP A 174 15.63 18.31 5.05
CA ASP A 174 15.08 19.13 3.96
C ASP A 174 14.82 18.30 2.69
N VAL A 175 13.96 17.29 2.80
CA VAL A 175 13.59 16.37 1.70
C VAL A 175 12.09 16.19 1.60
N VAL A 176 11.59 15.85 0.41
CA VAL A 176 10.22 15.33 0.23
C VAL A 176 10.29 13.81 0.17
N LEU A 177 9.57 13.14 1.07
CA LEU A 177 9.45 11.67 1.07
C LEU A 177 8.17 11.27 0.35
N VAL A 178 8.30 10.37 -0.63
CA VAL A 178 7.19 9.68 -1.28
C VAL A 178 7.31 8.21 -0.95
N GLN A 179 6.25 7.61 -0.40
CA GLN A 179 6.15 6.17 -0.22
C GLN A 179 5.05 5.64 -1.14
N THR A 180 5.19 4.44 -1.69
CA THR A 180 4.18 3.88 -2.59
C THR A 180 3.81 2.44 -2.24
N HIS A 181 2.52 2.10 -2.35
CA HIS A 181 2.09 0.72 -2.57
C HIS A 181 2.22 0.35 -4.05
N TYR A 182 2.37 -0.94 -4.34
CA TYR A 182 2.38 -1.53 -5.68
C TYR A 182 1.81 -2.94 -5.61
N ARG A 183 1.26 -3.47 -6.71
CA ARG A 183 0.68 -4.83 -6.70
C ARG A 183 1.74 -5.88 -6.33
N LEU A 184 1.31 -6.86 -5.54
CA LEU A 184 2.14 -7.91 -4.97
C LEU A 184 1.71 -9.28 -5.49
N ASN A 185 2.54 -10.29 -5.23
CA ASN A 185 2.30 -11.72 -5.50
C ASN A 185 1.72 -11.95 -6.91
N ALA A 186 0.77 -12.87 -7.05
CA ALA A 186 0.14 -13.18 -8.32
C ALA A 186 -0.45 -11.94 -9.00
N PHE A 187 -1.07 -11.01 -8.26
CA PHE A 187 -1.65 -9.78 -8.82
C PHE A 187 -0.61 -8.87 -9.48
N GLY A 188 0.60 -8.84 -8.93
CA GLY A 188 1.70 -8.00 -9.40
C GLY A 188 2.62 -8.66 -10.43
N PHE A 189 2.75 -9.99 -10.42
CA PHE A 189 3.86 -10.65 -11.12
C PHE A 189 3.49 -11.96 -11.81
N SER A 190 2.20 -12.29 -11.96
CA SER A 190 1.80 -13.38 -12.86
C SER A 190 2.14 -13.03 -14.31
N SER A 191 2.63 -14.01 -15.07
CA SER A 191 3.03 -13.86 -16.46
C SER A 191 2.80 -15.15 -17.22
N LEU A 192 2.32 -15.04 -18.46
CA LEU A 192 2.32 -16.15 -19.43
C LEU A 192 3.51 -16.08 -20.39
N GLY A 193 4.41 -15.10 -20.22
CA GLY A 193 5.60 -14.92 -21.06
C GLY A 193 5.28 -14.46 -22.49
N ASN A 194 4.11 -13.85 -22.69
CA ASN A 194 3.63 -13.35 -23.98
C ASN A 194 3.05 -11.92 -23.82
N LYS A 195 2.73 -11.26 -24.93
CA LYS A 195 2.19 -9.89 -24.92
C LYS A 195 0.82 -9.72 -24.25
N LEU A 196 0.05 -10.80 -24.09
CA LEU A 196 -1.26 -10.76 -23.43
C LEU A 196 -1.11 -10.60 -21.92
N MET A 197 -0.14 -11.32 -21.35
CA MET A 197 0.15 -11.31 -19.92
C MET A 197 1.67 -11.29 -19.69
N PRO A 198 2.34 -10.16 -19.98
CA PRO A 198 3.80 -10.07 -19.96
C PRO A 198 4.39 -10.15 -18.56
N GLY A 199 3.62 -9.74 -17.53
CA GLY A 199 4.06 -9.70 -16.14
C GLY A 199 4.49 -8.32 -15.68
N ASN A 200 5.26 -8.29 -14.58
CA ASN A 200 5.86 -7.09 -13.97
C ASN A 200 4.89 -5.94 -13.65
N TYR A 201 3.61 -6.24 -13.45
CA TYR A 201 2.60 -5.23 -13.12
C TYR A 201 2.96 -4.42 -11.88
N GLY A 202 3.55 -5.05 -10.85
CA GLY A 202 4.06 -4.35 -9.67
C GLY A 202 5.21 -3.38 -9.97
N ILE A 203 6.10 -3.69 -10.91
CA ILE A 203 7.13 -2.74 -11.36
C ILE A 203 6.51 -1.61 -12.19
N LYS A 204 5.56 -1.94 -13.07
CA LYS A 204 4.81 -0.95 -13.86
C LYS A 204 4.04 0.03 -12.97
N ASP A 205 3.50 -0.45 -11.86
CA ASP A 205 2.86 0.38 -10.82
C ASP A 205 3.85 1.39 -10.24
N GLN A 206 5.06 0.96 -9.89
CA GLN A 206 6.12 1.85 -9.41
C GLN A 206 6.54 2.87 -10.47
N VAL A 207 6.63 2.49 -11.75
CA VAL A 207 6.88 3.41 -12.86
C VAL A 207 5.74 4.43 -13.00
N MET A 208 4.48 4.02 -12.84
CA MET A 208 3.33 4.93 -12.87
C MET A 208 3.37 5.92 -11.69
N ALA A 209 3.72 5.46 -10.49
CA ALA A 209 3.91 6.32 -9.33
C ALA A 209 5.06 7.34 -9.55
N LEU A 210 6.16 6.94 -10.20
CA LEU A 210 7.23 7.88 -10.59
C LEU A 210 6.76 8.91 -11.63
N LYS A 211 5.93 8.51 -12.59
CA LYS A 211 5.29 9.45 -13.54
C LYS A 211 4.36 10.42 -12.80
N TRP A 212 3.64 9.96 -11.78
CA TRP A 212 2.86 10.82 -10.90
C TRP A 212 3.75 11.83 -10.16
N VAL A 213 4.90 11.38 -9.61
CA VAL A 213 5.89 12.25 -8.96
C VAL A 213 6.36 13.35 -9.91
N GLN A 214 6.73 13.02 -11.15
CA GLN A 214 7.16 14.01 -12.14
C GLN A 214 6.14 15.11 -12.38
N GLN A 215 4.85 14.76 -12.38
CA GLN A 215 3.76 15.69 -12.69
C GLN A 215 3.32 16.52 -11.49
N ASN A 216 3.44 16.00 -10.27
CA ASN A 216 2.75 16.55 -9.10
C ASN A 216 3.67 17.00 -7.97
N ILE A 217 4.90 16.47 -7.86
CA ILE A 217 5.70 16.64 -6.63
C ILE A 217 6.13 18.08 -6.36
N ALA A 218 6.17 18.93 -7.40
CA ALA A 218 6.45 20.35 -7.27
C ALA A 218 5.43 21.08 -6.37
N SER A 219 4.14 20.68 -6.42
CA SER A 219 3.10 21.20 -5.53
C SER A 219 3.37 20.93 -4.04
N PHE A 220 4.19 19.91 -3.75
CA PHE A 220 4.58 19.52 -2.40
C PHE A 220 5.97 20.06 -2.01
N GLY A 221 6.56 20.95 -2.82
CA GLY A 221 7.89 21.52 -2.59
C GLY A 221 9.05 20.65 -3.09
N GLY A 222 8.78 19.52 -3.74
CA GLY A 222 9.81 18.60 -4.26
C GLY A 222 10.31 18.96 -5.65
N ASN A 223 11.53 18.57 -5.97
CA ASN A 223 12.14 18.74 -7.28
C ASN A 223 11.98 17.47 -8.14
N PRO A 224 11.15 17.49 -9.20
CA PRO A 224 10.98 16.33 -10.08
C PRO A 224 12.28 15.94 -10.83
N LYS A 225 13.26 16.85 -10.93
CA LYS A 225 14.58 16.63 -11.54
C LYS A 225 15.65 16.16 -10.55
N SER A 226 15.26 15.82 -9.31
CA SER A 226 16.17 15.29 -8.30
C SER A 226 15.49 14.22 -7.46
N VAL A 227 15.19 13.10 -8.12
CA VAL A 227 14.54 11.93 -7.51
C VAL A 227 15.57 10.83 -7.23
N THR A 228 15.64 10.42 -5.96
CA THR A 228 16.38 9.24 -5.50
C THR A 228 15.38 8.14 -5.17
N VAL A 229 15.45 7.00 -5.85
CA VAL A 229 14.66 5.82 -5.50
C VAL A 229 15.39 5.02 -4.44
N LEU A 230 14.69 4.56 -3.41
CA LEU A 230 15.29 3.77 -2.34
C LEU A 230 14.36 2.65 -1.88
N GLY A 231 14.93 1.61 -1.30
CA GLY A 231 14.16 0.53 -0.72
C GLY A 231 15.02 -0.59 -0.15
N GLU A 232 14.39 -1.40 0.69
CA GLU A 232 15.00 -2.54 1.38
C GLU A 232 14.54 -3.87 0.78
N SER A 233 15.43 -4.86 0.70
CA SER A 233 15.14 -6.20 0.19
C SER A 233 14.53 -6.15 -1.22
N ALA A 234 13.30 -6.62 -1.42
CA ALA A 234 12.58 -6.49 -2.70
C ALA A 234 12.39 -5.03 -3.16
N GLY A 235 12.34 -4.09 -2.23
CA GLY A 235 12.38 -2.65 -2.50
C GLY A 235 13.76 -2.20 -2.99
N GLY A 236 14.84 -2.79 -2.48
CA GLY A 236 16.21 -2.57 -2.98
C GLY A 236 16.41 -3.16 -4.37
N GLY A 237 15.84 -4.33 -4.62
CA GLY A 237 15.73 -4.94 -5.95
C GLY A 237 14.96 -4.03 -6.91
N SER A 238 13.78 -3.58 -6.51
CA SER A 238 12.97 -2.60 -7.26
C SER A 238 13.75 -1.30 -7.54
N SER A 239 14.46 -0.77 -6.55
CA SER A 239 15.28 0.43 -6.70
C SER A 239 16.37 0.26 -7.75
N HIS A 240 17.01 -0.91 -7.78
CA HIS A 240 17.99 -1.24 -8.80
C HIS A 240 17.33 -1.42 -10.19
N ILE A 241 16.13 -2.04 -10.29
CA ILE A 241 15.34 -2.13 -11.54
C ILE A 241 15.02 -0.72 -12.07
N LEU A 242 14.42 0.11 -11.22
CA LEU A 242 13.97 1.46 -11.56
C LEU A 242 15.13 2.41 -11.89
N LEU A 243 16.35 2.13 -11.45
CA LEU A 243 17.53 2.89 -11.87
C LEU A 243 17.90 2.61 -13.34
N LYS A 244 17.68 1.37 -13.80
CA LYS A 244 18.25 0.83 -15.05
C LYS A 244 17.26 0.66 -16.19
N THR A 245 15.98 0.47 -15.89
CA THR A 245 14.97 0.30 -16.94
C THR A 245 14.87 1.56 -17.80
N PRO A 246 14.77 1.43 -19.14
CA PRO A 246 14.47 2.57 -20.02
C PRO A 246 13.16 3.28 -19.68
N ALA A 247 12.21 2.58 -19.04
CA ALA A 247 10.90 3.12 -18.69
C ALA A 247 10.93 4.25 -17.64
N THR A 248 12.06 4.42 -16.95
CA THR A 248 12.30 5.46 -15.94
C THR A 248 13.37 6.47 -16.35
N GLU A 249 13.75 6.48 -17.63
CA GLU A 249 14.71 7.47 -18.14
C GLU A 249 14.15 8.89 -17.96
N GLY A 250 14.98 9.78 -17.39
CA GLY A 250 14.56 11.11 -16.97
C GLY A 250 13.63 11.18 -15.75
N LEU A 251 13.13 10.05 -15.22
CA LEU A 251 12.28 10.03 -14.01
C LEU A 251 13.13 9.80 -12.73
N VAL A 252 14.15 8.94 -12.83
CA VAL A 252 15.02 8.53 -11.72
C VAL A 252 16.44 9.04 -11.95
N HIS A 253 17.03 9.63 -10.91
CA HIS A 253 18.32 10.31 -10.99
C HIS A 253 19.40 9.63 -10.14
N ARG A 254 19.00 8.97 -9.05
CA ARG A 254 19.87 8.23 -8.12
C ARG A 254 19.10 7.02 -7.57
N ALA A 255 19.83 6.03 -7.07
CA ALA A 255 19.20 4.97 -6.29
C ALA A 255 20.00 4.55 -5.05
N LEU A 256 19.29 4.04 -4.04
CA LEU A 256 19.81 3.37 -2.86
C LEU A 256 19.17 1.98 -2.75
N SER A 257 19.98 0.94 -2.80
CA SER A 257 19.57 -0.45 -2.69
C SER A 257 20.03 -1.03 -1.36
N GLU A 258 19.12 -1.16 -0.39
CA GLU A 258 19.41 -1.71 0.93
C GLU A 258 19.12 -3.21 0.94
N SER A 259 20.15 -4.03 1.16
CA SER A 259 20.02 -5.49 1.30
C SER A 259 19.27 -6.19 0.15
N GLY A 260 19.35 -5.63 -1.06
CA GLY A 260 18.68 -6.19 -2.22
C GLY A 260 19.01 -5.50 -3.53
N THR A 261 19.21 -6.28 -4.58
CA THR A 261 19.53 -5.83 -5.94
C THR A 261 18.85 -6.74 -6.96
N ILE A 262 18.74 -6.32 -8.23
CA ILE A 262 18.45 -7.23 -9.35
C ILE A 262 19.48 -8.36 -9.37
N ASN A 263 19.01 -9.61 -9.39
CA ASN A 263 19.82 -10.82 -9.54
C ASN A 263 18.94 -12.01 -9.97
N HIS A 264 19.56 -13.02 -10.57
CA HIS A 264 18.89 -14.23 -11.04
C HIS A 264 18.53 -15.26 -9.95
N ILE A 265 18.59 -14.88 -8.67
CA ILE A 265 18.29 -15.79 -7.54
C ILE A 265 16.84 -15.59 -7.09
N TRP A 266 16.39 -14.34 -6.95
CA TRP A 266 15.06 -14.05 -6.38
C TRP A 266 14.37 -12.79 -6.93
N SER A 267 15.08 -11.89 -7.62
CA SER A 267 14.54 -10.60 -8.09
C SER A 267 14.45 -10.48 -9.61
N GLU A 268 14.89 -11.49 -10.36
CA GLU A 268 14.81 -11.54 -11.82
C GLU A 268 14.64 -12.99 -12.31
N LEU A 269 13.43 -13.31 -12.76
CA LEU A 269 13.05 -14.64 -13.23
C LEU A 269 13.12 -14.77 -14.75
N LYS A 270 13.47 -15.97 -15.19
CA LYS A 270 13.31 -16.33 -16.61
C LYS A 270 11.82 -16.48 -16.97
N PRO A 271 11.40 -16.15 -18.20
CA PRO A 271 10.00 -16.24 -18.64
C PRO A 271 9.35 -17.59 -18.36
N GLU A 272 10.07 -18.69 -18.58
CA GLU A 272 9.57 -20.05 -18.36
C GLU A 272 9.27 -20.34 -16.88
N VAL A 273 10.02 -19.73 -15.96
CA VAL A 273 9.80 -19.88 -14.51
C VAL A 273 8.54 -19.12 -14.10
N ALA A 274 8.39 -17.87 -14.56
CA ALA A 274 7.21 -17.06 -14.30
C ALA A 274 5.94 -17.66 -14.91
N ARG A 275 6.04 -18.18 -16.15
CA ARG A 275 4.95 -18.92 -16.81
C ARG A 275 4.55 -20.15 -16.03
N ASN A 276 5.49 -21.00 -15.63
CA ASN A 276 5.18 -22.21 -14.87
C ASN A 276 4.53 -21.89 -13.52
N GLY A 277 4.96 -20.83 -12.83
CA GLY A 277 4.31 -20.35 -11.61
C GLY A 277 2.85 -19.96 -11.85
N THR A 278 2.58 -19.22 -12.91
CA THR A 278 1.23 -18.81 -13.30
C THR A 278 0.35 -19.99 -13.72
N LEU A 279 0.89 -20.97 -14.45
CA LEU A 279 0.15 -22.19 -14.81
C LEU A 279 -0.20 -23.06 -13.60
N LYS A 280 0.70 -23.15 -12.61
CA LYS A 280 0.39 -23.84 -11.34
C LYS A 280 -0.74 -23.14 -10.57
N LEU A 281 -0.72 -21.81 -10.53
CA LEU A 281 -1.82 -21.04 -9.95
C LEU A 281 -3.14 -21.30 -10.69
N ALA A 282 -3.11 -21.21 -12.03
CA ALA A 282 -4.26 -21.49 -12.88
C ALA A 282 -4.85 -22.89 -12.62
N ALA A 283 -3.99 -23.92 -12.53
CA ALA A 283 -4.42 -25.28 -12.23
C ALA A 283 -5.10 -25.40 -10.84
N ARG A 284 -4.60 -24.71 -9.81
CA ARG A 284 -5.20 -24.69 -8.46
C ARG A 284 -6.57 -24.01 -8.45
N LEU A 285 -6.78 -23.05 -9.34
CA LEU A 285 -8.03 -22.31 -9.51
C LEU A 285 -9.01 -23.02 -10.46
N GLY A 286 -8.66 -24.21 -10.96
CA GLY A 286 -9.51 -24.96 -11.90
C GLY A 286 -9.53 -24.39 -13.32
N CYS A 287 -8.61 -23.49 -13.67
CA CYS A 287 -8.46 -23.01 -15.03
C CYS A 287 -7.82 -24.09 -15.92
N SER A 288 -8.28 -24.19 -17.17
CA SER A 288 -7.68 -25.06 -18.19
C SER A 288 -6.25 -24.62 -18.47
N ILE A 289 -5.26 -25.47 -18.21
CA ILE A 289 -3.83 -25.19 -18.51
C ILE A 289 -3.38 -25.73 -19.87
N THR A 290 -4.27 -26.46 -20.56
CA THR A 290 -4.07 -26.98 -21.91
C THR A 290 -4.76 -26.12 -22.97
N GLY A 291 -5.57 -25.14 -22.54
CA GLY A 291 -6.16 -24.14 -23.41
C GLY A 291 -5.13 -23.15 -23.95
N ASP A 292 -5.58 -22.26 -24.84
CA ASP A 292 -4.73 -21.16 -25.28
C ASP A 292 -4.53 -20.13 -24.16
N ASP A 293 -3.52 -19.27 -24.32
CA ASP A 293 -3.17 -18.28 -23.30
C ASP A 293 -4.29 -17.26 -23.04
N LEU A 294 -5.21 -17.06 -23.99
CA LEU A 294 -6.36 -16.18 -23.82
C LEU A 294 -7.43 -16.81 -22.91
N GLU A 295 -7.67 -18.11 -23.02
CA GLU A 295 -8.54 -18.87 -22.12
C GLU A 295 -8.01 -18.84 -20.68
N ILE A 296 -6.71 -19.09 -20.50
CA ILE A 296 -6.05 -19.04 -19.18
C ILE A 296 -6.17 -17.63 -18.58
N PHE A 297 -5.85 -16.60 -19.36
CA PHE A 297 -5.96 -15.21 -18.93
C PHE A 297 -7.38 -14.84 -18.51
N ASN A 298 -8.38 -15.16 -19.33
CA ASN A 298 -9.78 -14.86 -19.05
C ASN A 298 -10.29 -15.58 -17.79
N CYS A 299 -9.87 -16.83 -17.59
CA CYS A 299 -10.19 -17.58 -16.37
C CYS A 299 -9.59 -16.89 -15.14
N LEU A 300 -8.28 -16.62 -15.13
CA LEU A 300 -7.59 -15.94 -14.01
C LEU A 300 -8.18 -14.54 -13.72
N GLN A 301 -8.57 -13.81 -14.75
CA GLN A 301 -9.22 -12.50 -14.60
C GLN A 301 -10.63 -12.60 -14.02
N GLY A 302 -11.33 -13.73 -14.23
CA GLY A 302 -12.69 -13.97 -13.76
C GLY A 302 -12.81 -14.54 -12.34
N VAL A 303 -11.74 -15.09 -11.77
CA VAL A 303 -11.71 -15.64 -10.40
C VAL A 303 -11.90 -14.52 -9.35
N SER A 304 -12.51 -14.80 -8.19
CA SER A 304 -12.59 -13.80 -7.12
C SER A 304 -11.22 -13.47 -6.53
N SER A 305 -11.05 -12.28 -5.96
CA SER A 305 -9.76 -11.88 -5.40
C SER A 305 -9.37 -12.78 -4.22
N GLU A 306 -10.35 -13.23 -3.43
CA GLU A 306 -10.23 -14.15 -2.30
C GLU A 306 -9.76 -15.54 -2.72
N GLU A 307 -10.35 -16.11 -3.77
CA GLU A 307 -9.92 -17.41 -4.31
C GLU A 307 -8.51 -17.31 -4.88
N LEU A 308 -8.20 -16.24 -5.62
CA LEU A 308 -6.90 -16.05 -6.25
C LEU A 308 -5.79 -15.96 -5.21
N ILE A 309 -5.95 -15.11 -4.18
CA ILE A 309 -4.96 -15.00 -3.10
C ILE A 309 -4.87 -16.29 -2.27
N GLY A 310 -5.98 -16.99 -2.05
CA GLY A 310 -5.99 -18.28 -1.33
C GLY A 310 -5.24 -19.41 -2.05
N ALA A 311 -5.17 -19.33 -3.38
CA ALA A 311 -4.45 -20.26 -4.25
C ALA A 311 -2.94 -19.95 -4.39
N VAL A 312 -2.51 -18.75 -3.99
CA VAL A 312 -1.08 -18.41 -3.87
C VAL A 312 -0.47 -19.23 -2.72
N LYS A 313 0.60 -19.96 -3.01
CA LYS A 313 1.32 -20.78 -2.03
C LYS A 313 2.78 -20.37 -1.93
N TYR A 314 3.31 -20.44 -0.72
CA TYR A 314 4.69 -20.13 -0.37
C TYR A 314 5.37 -21.39 0.19
N GLY A 315 6.64 -21.65 -0.16
CA GLY A 315 7.40 -22.74 0.44
C GLY A 315 8.56 -23.27 -0.41
N LYS A 316 9.41 -24.11 0.19
CA LYS A 316 10.64 -24.66 -0.43
C LYS A 316 10.41 -25.42 -1.74
N ASN A 317 9.21 -25.94 -1.98
CA ASN A 317 8.86 -26.69 -3.20
C ASN A 317 8.11 -25.83 -4.24
N GLU A 318 7.79 -24.57 -3.89
CA GLU A 318 7.22 -23.59 -4.79
C GLU A 318 8.38 -22.78 -5.38
N ASN A 319 8.82 -23.15 -6.60
CA ASN A 319 9.85 -22.43 -7.37
C ASN A 319 9.54 -20.92 -7.41
N PRO A 320 10.56 -20.04 -7.54
CA PRO A 320 10.51 -18.69 -6.99
C PRO A 320 9.18 -18.01 -7.31
N SER A 321 8.52 -17.65 -6.22
CA SER A 321 7.21 -17.03 -6.20
C SER A 321 7.19 -15.78 -7.07
N PHE A 322 6.01 -15.45 -7.59
CA PHE A 322 5.66 -14.23 -8.32
C PHE A 322 6.60 -13.04 -8.06
N ALA A 323 7.57 -12.81 -8.95
CA ALA A 323 8.61 -11.80 -8.85
C ALA A 323 8.92 -11.23 -10.25
N PRO A 324 9.74 -10.16 -10.38
CA PRO A 324 10.06 -9.58 -11.68
C PRO A 324 10.64 -10.61 -12.65
N CYS A 325 10.27 -10.54 -13.93
CA CYS A 325 10.69 -11.50 -14.97
C CYS A 325 10.95 -10.82 -16.32
N TYR A 326 11.64 -11.48 -17.24
CA TYR A 326 11.79 -10.94 -18.59
C TYR A 326 10.45 -10.88 -19.32
N GLU A 327 10.17 -9.72 -19.88
CA GLU A 327 9.00 -9.46 -20.71
C GLU A 327 9.35 -9.63 -22.18
N PRO A 328 8.38 -10.08 -22.99
CA PRO A 328 8.59 -10.19 -24.42
C PRO A 328 8.74 -8.79 -25.03
N LYS A 329 9.66 -8.65 -25.99
CA LYS A 329 10.00 -7.35 -26.62
C LYS A 329 8.84 -6.69 -27.36
N ASP A 330 7.83 -7.46 -27.73
CA ASP A 330 6.63 -6.99 -28.43
C ASP A 330 5.49 -6.59 -27.47
N ALA A 331 5.69 -6.66 -26.15
CA ALA A 331 4.77 -6.05 -25.17
C ALA A 331 5.01 -4.54 -25.11
N GLU A 332 3.98 -3.76 -25.46
CA GLU A 332 4.05 -2.29 -25.55
C GLU A 332 4.35 -1.60 -24.21
N ASP A 333 3.99 -2.23 -23.10
CA ASP A 333 4.14 -1.73 -21.74
C ASP A 333 5.35 -2.32 -21.00
N ALA A 334 6.23 -3.05 -21.70
CA ALA A 334 7.36 -3.74 -21.08
C ALA A 334 8.32 -2.77 -20.37
N VAL A 335 8.74 -3.15 -19.17
CA VAL A 335 9.72 -2.43 -18.36
C VAL A 335 11.03 -3.21 -18.23
N MET A 336 11.03 -4.51 -18.53
CA MET A 336 12.21 -5.36 -18.43
C MET A 336 12.26 -6.40 -19.54
N THR A 337 12.78 -6.01 -20.71
CA THR A 337 12.89 -6.89 -21.90
C THR A 337 14.21 -7.65 -22.02
N GLU A 338 15.14 -7.38 -21.12
CA GLU A 338 16.49 -7.95 -21.09
C GLU A 338 17.00 -7.99 -19.64
N ASP A 339 18.18 -8.60 -19.47
CA ASP A 339 18.89 -8.67 -18.20
C ASP A 339 19.40 -7.30 -17.78
N LEU A 340 18.62 -6.63 -16.93
CA LEU A 340 18.97 -5.31 -16.44
C LEU A 340 20.17 -5.39 -15.49
N SER A 341 20.46 -6.52 -14.86
CA SER A 341 21.57 -6.66 -13.90
C SER A 341 22.93 -6.39 -14.57
N THR A 342 23.06 -6.70 -15.86
CA THR A 342 24.30 -6.54 -16.64
C THR A 342 24.46 -5.17 -17.30
N LEU A 343 23.39 -4.39 -17.45
CA LEU A 343 23.45 -3.10 -18.12
C LEU A 343 24.26 -2.07 -17.32
N PRO A 344 25.11 -1.24 -17.95
CA PRO A 344 25.74 -0.13 -17.24
C PRO A 344 24.73 0.98 -16.95
N SER A 345 24.92 1.71 -15.85
CA SER A 345 24.20 2.96 -15.55
C SER A 345 25.20 4.07 -15.24
N ASN A 346 24.93 5.27 -15.75
CA ASN A 346 25.69 6.49 -15.43
C ASN A 346 25.10 7.26 -14.23
N LYS A 347 23.98 6.79 -13.67
CA LYS A 347 23.29 7.40 -12.54
C LYS A 347 23.96 6.96 -11.22
N PRO A 348 24.19 7.86 -10.25
CA PRO A 348 24.74 7.48 -8.96
C PRO A 348 23.90 6.43 -8.25
N TRP A 349 24.56 5.39 -7.76
CA TRP A 349 23.93 4.27 -7.08
C TRP A 349 24.73 3.92 -5.81
N MET A 350 24.01 3.74 -4.71
CA MET A 350 24.56 3.21 -3.47
C MET A 350 23.88 1.86 -3.18
N ALA A 351 24.66 0.87 -2.78
CA ALA A 351 24.15 -0.42 -2.34
C ALA A 351 24.75 -0.76 -0.98
N SER A 352 23.96 -1.39 -0.11
CA SER A 352 24.36 -1.78 1.23
C SER A 352 23.84 -3.18 1.57
N ASN A 353 24.45 -3.82 2.57
CA ASN A 353 23.97 -5.04 3.19
C ASN A 353 24.29 -4.99 4.69
N CYS A 354 23.51 -5.67 5.51
CA CYS A 354 23.84 -5.85 6.93
C CYS A 354 24.94 -6.91 7.11
N ASN A 355 25.72 -6.78 8.18
CA ASN A 355 26.54 -7.89 8.64
C ASN A 355 25.63 -9.02 9.15
N GLY A 356 25.70 -10.19 8.54
CA GLY A 356 24.92 -11.36 8.97
C GLY A 356 23.50 -11.44 8.41
N GLU A 357 23.24 -10.95 7.18
CA GLU A 357 21.96 -11.14 6.45
C GLU A 357 21.40 -12.58 6.54
N SER A 358 22.29 -13.58 6.53
CA SER A 358 21.92 -14.99 6.61
C SER A 358 21.23 -15.39 7.93
N LEU A 359 21.31 -14.58 8.98
CA LEU A 359 20.59 -14.81 10.25
C LEU A 359 19.07 -14.78 10.05
N MET A 360 18.56 -14.07 9.04
CA MET A 360 17.14 -14.10 8.67
C MET A 360 16.68 -15.54 8.36
N SER A 361 17.50 -16.30 7.63
CA SER A 361 17.19 -17.69 7.28
C SER A 361 17.12 -18.61 8.51
N TYR A 362 17.95 -18.37 9.53
CA TYR A 362 17.95 -19.12 10.79
C TYR A 362 16.71 -18.83 11.66
N ALA A 363 16.25 -17.57 11.67
CA ALA A 363 15.04 -17.17 12.38
C ALA A 363 13.78 -17.79 11.76
N CYS A 364 13.76 -17.97 10.43
CA CYS A 364 12.67 -18.66 9.74
C CYS A 364 12.69 -20.18 9.94
N SER A 365 13.87 -20.81 10.05
CA SER A 365 13.96 -22.27 10.23
C SER A 365 13.70 -22.76 11.65
N SER A 366 13.79 -21.90 12.66
CA SER A 366 13.64 -22.27 14.08
C SER A 366 12.20 -22.14 14.61
N ARG A 367 11.23 -21.80 13.75
CA ARG A 367 9.79 -21.70 14.07
C ARG A 367 8.90 -22.66 13.27
N LEU A 368 9.49 -23.62 12.57
CA LEU A 368 8.84 -24.82 12.03
C LEU A 368 9.26 -26.01 12.89
#